data_AF-H0QVZ9-F1
#
_entry.id   AF-H0QVZ9-F1
#
_cell.length_a   1.000
_cell.length_b   1.000
_cell.length_c   1.000
_cell.angle_alpha   90.00
_cell.angle_beta   90.00
_cell.angle_gamma   90.00
#
_symmetry.space_group_name_H-M   'P 1'
#
loop_
_entity.id
_entity.type
_entity.pdbx_description
1 polymer ?
#
loop_
_entity_poly.entity_id
_entity_poly.type
_entity_poly.pdbx_seq_one_letter_code
_entity_poly.pdbx_strand_id
1 'polypeptide(L)'
;MVGREHYPTVGVHALRRGILIDERTATLGFVSDTGLGPSQPPHGLAGLREIDRAKVHPLVRATAEWSWRLLVIAAAGAVLVMFFDRFETVIVPVALAILGSAMLVPIVDALDRAGLPRSLAVLLALVGAIGALAAVMTFVVEEFIKGVPALVDQVTSTVNDVRRWLIDGPLGLEDKQVGNVGNDFTQFLHNNQDKVTSGALATATTASEIVTGALLTLFLVIFFLYGGGQMWEFMTRAVPVGSRTKVRVAGVAGFGTLVGYVRATVAVALVDAVGIGTGLAILNVPLALPLASLVFLGAFVPIVGALVTGSLAVLVALVTKGWIAAVISAAIVVGVMQLESHVLQPFLLGRSVRLHPVAVVLAIAAGLVSAGIVGGLLAVPIIAFLNTAIRSLYADSRSDGGSDGKDPDADPAGSSGEKSEKKSNEVTGKSLSDKRMYVAEPDEPQWDEFGENPGTAT
;
A
#
# COMPACT_ATOMS: atom_id res chain seq x y z
N MET A 1 -46.00 9.98 70.64
CA MET A 1 -45.98 11.45 70.59
C MET A 1 -44.55 11.89 70.30
N VAL A 2 -44.29 12.53 69.15
CA VAL A 2 -43.06 13.31 68.89
C VAL A 2 -43.51 14.47 68.00
N GLY A 3 -43.21 15.71 68.40
CA GLY A 3 -43.59 16.90 67.63
C GLY A 3 -42.63 17.18 66.47
N ARG A 4 -43.14 17.86 65.43
CA ARG A 4 -42.33 18.60 64.46
C ARG A 4 -42.95 19.97 64.24
N GLU A 5 -42.09 20.98 64.20
CA GLU A 5 -42.48 22.38 64.17
C GLU A 5 -43.06 22.78 62.80
N HIS A 6 -43.94 23.79 62.80
CA HIS A 6 -44.42 24.42 61.56
C HIS A 6 -43.59 25.67 61.26
N TYR A 7 -43.01 25.72 60.06
CA TYR A 7 -42.54 26.96 59.46
C TYR A 7 -43.50 27.33 58.31
N PRO A 8 -43.95 28.60 58.20
CA PRO A 8 -44.95 29.00 57.21
C PRO A 8 -44.38 29.04 55.79
N THR A 9 -45.17 28.57 54.83
CA THR A 9 -44.83 28.59 53.40
C THR A 9 -45.03 29.98 52.79
N VAL A 10 -43.98 30.55 52.20
CA VAL A 10 -44.08 31.75 51.36
C VAL A 10 -44.50 31.32 49.95
N GLY A 11 -45.73 31.65 49.55
CA GLY A 11 -46.24 31.39 48.21
C GLY A 11 -45.73 32.40 47.19
N VAL A 12 -45.10 31.93 46.11
CA VAL A 12 -44.76 32.76 44.93
C VAL A 12 -45.83 32.54 43.87
N HIS A 13 -46.72 33.51 43.69
CA HIS A 13 -47.72 33.48 42.62
C HIS A 13 -47.07 33.73 41.24
N ALA A 14 -47.54 33.02 40.23
CA ALA A 14 -47.00 33.11 38.88
C ALA A 14 -47.33 34.44 38.19
N LEU A 15 -46.38 34.95 37.39
CA LEU A 15 -46.65 35.93 36.33
C LEU A 15 -46.21 35.38 34.98
N ARG A 16 -47.12 35.44 34.01
CA ARG A 16 -47.13 34.64 32.79
C ARG A 16 -46.70 35.48 31.58
N ARG A 17 -45.49 35.25 31.06
CA ARG A 17 -45.09 35.66 29.69
C ARG A 17 -44.29 34.53 29.05
N GLY A 18 -44.73 34.07 27.89
CA GLY A 18 -44.05 33.03 27.12
C GLY A 18 -43.01 33.61 26.18
N ILE A 19 -41.92 32.88 25.97
CA ILE A 19 -40.99 33.08 24.87
C ILE A 19 -41.20 31.90 23.92
N LEU A 20 -41.68 32.18 22.71
CA LEU A 20 -41.61 31.25 21.60
C LEU A 20 -40.29 31.49 20.88
N ILE A 21 -39.57 30.43 20.58
CA ILE A 21 -38.33 30.47 19.79
C ILE A 21 -38.67 29.92 18.40
N ASP A 22 -38.48 30.75 17.38
CA ASP A 22 -38.44 30.36 15.98
C ASP A 22 -37.01 30.64 15.49
N GLU A 23 -36.36 29.64 14.88
CA GLU A 23 -34.93 29.70 14.55
C GLU A 23 -34.62 30.48 13.27
N ARG A 24 -35.62 31.05 12.56
CA ARG A 24 -35.41 31.61 11.20
C ARG A 24 -35.33 33.13 11.05
N THR A 25 -35.47 33.94 12.11
CA THR A 25 -35.22 35.39 12.04
C THR A 25 -34.72 36.00 13.36
N ALA A 26 -33.40 36.16 13.50
CA ALA A 26 -32.77 36.75 14.68
C ALA A 26 -32.80 38.30 14.70
N THR A 27 -33.99 38.89 14.85
CA THR A 27 -34.16 40.35 15.02
C THR A 27 -34.82 40.67 16.37
N LEU A 28 -34.00 41.08 17.35
CA LEU A 28 -34.45 41.51 18.68
C LEU A 28 -35.12 42.89 18.64
N GLY A 29 -36.45 42.91 18.54
CA GLY A 29 -37.26 44.12 18.66
C GLY A 29 -37.36 44.62 20.12
N PHE A 30 -36.43 45.47 20.55
CA PHE A 30 -36.58 46.22 21.81
C PHE A 30 -37.55 47.39 21.63
N VAL A 31 -38.70 47.33 22.30
CA VAL A 31 -39.60 48.49 22.46
C VAL A 31 -39.01 49.39 23.54
N SER A 32 -38.41 50.51 23.14
CA SER A 32 -37.83 51.52 24.03
C SER A 32 -38.69 52.79 24.04
N ASP A 33 -39.66 52.85 24.95
CA ASP A 33 -40.52 54.03 25.15
C ASP A 33 -39.83 55.06 26.05
N THR A 34 -38.86 55.79 25.49
CA THR A 34 -38.24 56.98 26.10
C THR A 34 -37.78 57.95 25.00
N GLY A 35 -38.20 59.21 25.10
CA GLY A 35 -37.98 60.24 24.06
C GLY A 35 -36.56 60.79 23.96
N LEU A 36 -35.59 59.94 23.63
CA LEU A 36 -34.22 60.32 23.30
C LEU A 36 -33.92 59.97 21.83
N GLY A 37 -33.45 60.96 21.07
CA GLY A 37 -33.03 60.75 19.67
C GLY A 37 -31.87 59.75 19.56
N PRO A 38 -31.67 59.14 18.38
CA PRO A 38 -30.70 58.05 18.21
C PRO A 38 -29.29 58.48 18.63
N SER A 39 -28.79 57.89 19.71
CA SER A 39 -27.45 58.12 20.21
C SER A 39 -26.44 57.61 19.17
N GLN A 40 -25.69 58.53 18.57
CA GLN A 40 -24.60 58.14 17.68
C GLN A 40 -23.60 57.26 18.46
N PRO A 41 -23.14 56.13 17.89
CA PRO A 41 -22.14 55.31 18.54
C PRO A 41 -20.85 56.14 18.74
N PRO A 42 -20.11 55.95 19.85
CA PRO A 42 -18.94 56.76 20.14
C PRO A 42 -17.86 56.59 19.07
N HIS A 43 -17.57 57.69 18.35
CA HIS A 43 -16.74 57.76 17.15
C HIS A 43 -15.29 57.26 17.29
N GLY A 44 -14.85 56.87 18.49
CA GLY A 44 -13.52 56.27 18.72
C GLY A 44 -13.43 54.75 18.48
N LEU A 45 -14.53 53.99 18.59
CA LEU A 45 -14.46 52.52 18.58
C LEU A 45 -14.36 51.89 17.17
N ALA A 46 -14.79 52.60 16.13
CA ALA A 46 -14.61 52.16 14.74
C ALA A 46 -13.13 52.21 14.34
N GLY A 47 -12.47 53.36 14.55
CA GLY A 47 -11.08 53.58 14.16
C GLY A 47 -10.10 52.56 14.75
N LEU A 48 -10.30 52.13 16.01
CA LEU A 48 -9.44 51.11 16.64
C LEU A 48 -9.46 49.73 15.95
N ARG A 49 -10.51 49.41 15.16
CA ARG A 49 -10.55 48.18 14.34
C ARG A 49 -10.00 48.36 12.92
N GLU A 50 -9.76 49.60 12.52
CA GLU A 50 -9.44 50.02 11.15
C GLU A 50 -7.97 50.43 10.99
N ILE A 51 -7.42 51.12 12.00
CA ILE A 51 -6.02 51.59 12.10
C ILE A 51 -4.99 50.46 11.93
N ASP A 52 -5.34 49.23 12.31
CA ASP A 52 -4.45 48.06 12.28
C ASP A 52 -4.49 47.30 10.94
N ARG A 53 -5.59 47.41 10.18
CA ARG A 53 -5.76 46.73 8.88
C ARG A 53 -5.13 47.48 7.71
N ALA A 54 -4.98 48.80 7.84
CA ALA A 54 -4.64 49.70 6.73
C ALA A 54 -3.12 49.84 6.43
N LYS A 55 -2.24 49.27 7.25
CA LYS A 55 -0.80 49.60 7.24
C LYS A 55 0.13 48.58 6.55
N VAL A 56 -0.39 47.47 6.04
CA VAL A 56 0.43 46.37 5.48
C VAL A 56 -0.05 46.04 4.06
N HIS A 57 0.87 46.04 3.10
CA HIS A 57 0.56 45.75 1.69
C HIS A 57 -0.07 44.35 1.54
N PRO A 58 -1.14 44.16 0.73
CA PRO A 58 -1.87 42.89 0.67
C PRO A 58 -1.01 41.66 0.38
N LEU A 59 0.03 41.81 -0.45
CA LEU A 59 0.98 40.73 -0.73
C LEU A 59 1.79 40.31 0.51
N VAL A 60 2.24 41.27 1.34
CA VAL A 60 3.00 40.99 2.57
C VAL A 60 2.13 40.27 3.59
N ARG A 61 0.85 40.66 3.69
CA ARG A 61 -0.13 39.95 4.51
C ARG A 61 -0.39 38.53 3.98
N ALA A 62 -0.60 38.37 2.67
CA ALA A 62 -0.82 37.05 2.07
C ALA A 62 0.41 36.12 2.27
N THR A 63 1.63 36.62 2.07
CA THR A 63 2.84 35.83 2.35
C THR A 63 2.97 35.49 3.82
N ALA A 64 2.69 36.41 4.76
CA ALA A 64 2.70 36.10 6.19
C ALA A 64 1.65 35.05 6.57
N GLU A 65 0.43 35.15 6.02
CA GLU A 65 -0.64 34.15 6.22
C GLU A 65 -0.28 32.76 5.68
N TRP A 66 0.51 32.67 4.61
CA TRP A 66 1.08 31.41 4.13
C TRP A 66 2.28 30.95 4.97
N SER A 67 3.20 31.84 5.32
CA SER A 67 4.42 31.51 6.07
C SER A 67 4.12 30.90 7.43
N TRP A 68 3.20 31.45 8.23
CA TRP A 68 2.88 30.85 9.53
C TRP A 68 2.17 29.50 9.39
N ARG A 69 1.30 29.33 8.37
CA ARG A 69 0.67 28.03 8.06
C ARG A 69 1.72 26.98 7.68
N LEU A 70 2.68 27.35 6.84
CA LEU A 70 3.80 26.48 6.46
C LEU A 70 4.71 26.15 7.66
N LEU A 71 4.98 27.12 8.54
CA LEU A 71 5.70 26.87 9.79
C LEU A 71 4.95 25.93 10.74
N VAL A 72 3.63 26.05 10.86
CA VAL A 72 2.80 25.12 11.67
C VAL A 72 2.76 23.73 11.04
N ILE A 73 2.66 23.62 9.71
CA ILE A 73 2.74 22.33 9.00
C ILE A 73 4.13 21.69 9.18
N ALA A 74 5.21 22.48 9.09
CA ALA A 74 6.56 22.00 9.31
C ALA A 74 6.81 21.58 10.76
N ALA A 75 6.30 22.33 11.74
CA ALA A 75 6.37 21.99 13.16
C ALA A 75 5.55 20.72 13.48
N ALA A 76 4.36 20.56 12.91
CA ALA A 76 3.57 19.34 13.03
C ALA A 76 4.28 18.13 12.39
N GLY A 77 4.94 18.33 11.25
CA GLY A 77 5.79 17.32 10.61
C GLY A 77 6.97 16.92 11.48
N ALA A 78 7.68 17.89 12.07
CA ALA A 78 8.79 17.63 12.99
C ALA A 78 8.33 16.89 14.26
N VAL A 79 7.20 17.28 14.86
CA VAL A 79 6.60 16.57 16.01
C VAL A 79 6.19 15.14 15.63
N LEU A 80 5.69 14.91 14.41
CA LEU A 80 5.43 13.56 13.91
C LEU A 80 6.71 12.73 13.79
N VAL A 81 7.78 13.26 13.18
CA VAL A 81 9.08 12.55 13.09
C VAL A 81 9.61 12.21 14.48
N MET A 82 9.68 13.19 15.39
CA MET A 82 10.11 12.96 16.78
C MET A 82 9.22 11.96 17.55
N PHE A 83 7.95 11.81 17.16
CA PHE A 83 7.06 10.77 17.70
C PHE A 83 7.38 9.39 17.09
N PHE A 84 7.61 9.29 15.78
CA PHE A 84 8.03 8.04 15.13
C PHE A 84 9.36 7.54 15.72
N ASP A 85 10.39 8.38 15.77
CA ASP A 85 11.71 8.05 16.33
C ASP A 85 11.61 7.59 17.80
N ARG A 86 10.65 8.12 18.57
CA ARG A 86 10.45 7.81 19.99
C ARG A 86 9.65 6.52 20.23
N PHE A 87 8.89 6.06 19.25
CA PHE A 87 7.98 4.91 19.38
C PHE A 87 8.22 3.81 18.33
N GLU A 88 9.32 3.87 17.56
CA GLU A 88 9.68 2.92 16.50
C GLU A 88 9.55 1.46 16.95
N THR A 89 10.07 1.12 18.14
CA THR A 89 10.04 -0.22 18.77
C THR A 89 8.63 -0.79 18.96
N VAL A 90 7.59 0.05 18.92
CA VAL A 90 6.17 -0.36 18.96
C VAL A 90 5.50 -0.19 17.60
N ILE A 91 5.77 0.92 16.90
CA ILE A 91 5.18 1.24 15.60
C ILE A 91 5.56 0.21 14.54
N VAL A 92 6.83 -0.21 14.50
CA VAL A 92 7.31 -1.18 13.50
C VAL A 92 6.65 -2.56 13.69
N PRO A 93 6.63 -3.17 14.89
CA PRO A 93 5.85 -4.39 15.14
C PRO A 93 4.35 -4.26 14.84
N VAL A 94 3.72 -3.11 15.14
CA VAL A 94 2.30 -2.88 14.79
C VAL A 94 2.11 -2.84 13.28
N ALA A 95 2.95 -2.14 12.54
CA ALA A 95 2.85 -2.03 11.08
C ALA A 95 3.14 -3.38 10.39
N LEU A 96 4.16 -4.11 10.84
CA LEU A 96 4.44 -5.49 10.39
C LEU A 96 3.27 -6.42 10.72
N ALA A 97 2.62 -6.29 11.87
CA ALA A 97 1.47 -7.09 12.23
C ALA A 97 0.22 -6.76 11.39
N ILE A 98 0.05 -5.49 10.99
CA ILE A 98 -1.00 -5.08 10.03
C ILE A 98 -0.73 -5.71 8.65
N LEU A 99 0.52 -5.74 8.15
CA LEU A 99 0.83 -6.41 6.88
C LEU A 99 0.72 -7.93 6.97
N GLY A 100 1.22 -8.54 8.04
CA GLY A 100 1.12 -9.98 8.27
C GLY A 100 -0.34 -10.42 8.37
N SER A 101 -1.18 -9.68 9.11
CA SER A 101 -2.62 -9.96 9.13
C SER A 101 -3.29 -9.70 7.77
N ALA A 102 -2.91 -8.67 7.02
CA ALA A 102 -3.42 -8.46 5.65
C ALA A 102 -3.05 -9.60 4.67
N MET A 103 -1.87 -10.22 4.84
CA MET A 103 -1.47 -11.42 4.10
C MET A 103 -2.25 -12.67 4.53
N LEU A 104 -2.52 -12.81 5.83
CA LEU A 104 -3.10 -14.00 6.44
C LEU A 104 -4.65 -14.03 6.45
N VAL A 105 -5.32 -12.87 6.47
CA VAL A 105 -6.80 -12.79 6.47
C VAL A 105 -7.44 -13.64 5.37
N PRO A 106 -7.00 -13.61 4.09
CA PRO A 106 -7.57 -14.46 3.04
C PRO A 106 -7.46 -15.97 3.32
N ILE A 107 -6.41 -16.41 4.02
CA ILE A 107 -6.19 -17.81 4.37
C ILE A 107 -7.06 -18.19 5.57
N VAL A 108 -7.07 -17.35 6.62
CA VAL A 108 -7.93 -17.56 7.80
C VAL A 108 -9.40 -17.57 7.39
N ASP A 109 -9.86 -16.61 6.59
CA ASP A 109 -11.24 -16.53 6.08
C ASP A 109 -11.61 -17.73 5.19
N ALA A 110 -10.66 -18.32 4.45
CA ALA A 110 -10.92 -19.53 3.67
C ALA A 110 -11.08 -20.77 4.56
N LEU A 111 -10.26 -20.90 5.62
CA LEU A 111 -10.35 -21.98 6.60
C LEU A 111 -11.63 -21.86 7.46
N ASP A 112 -11.98 -20.65 7.87
CA ASP A 112 -13.20 -20.29 8.62
C ASP A 112 -14.46 -20.63 7.80
N ARG A 113 -14.47 -20.30 6.49
CA ARG A 113 -15.53 -20.72 5.54
C ARG A 113 -15.55 -22.22 5.25
N ALA A 114 -14.45 -22.93 5.46
CA ALA A 114 -14.40 -24.40 5.38
C ALA A 114 -14.90 -25.09 6.66
N GLY A 115 -15.41 -24.33 7.64
CA GLY A 115 -16.02 -24.85 8.87
C GLY A 115 -15.06 -25.04 10.05
N LEU A 116 -13.80 -24.62 9.93
CA LEU A 116 -12.87 -24.59 11.07
C LEU A 116 -13.21 -23.40 11.98
N PRO A 117 -13.25 -23.55 13.32
CA PRO A 117 -13.50 -22.43 14.20
C PRO A 117 -12.37 -21.40 14.10
N ARG A 118 -12.71 -20.10 14.08
CA ARG A 118 -11.78 -18.96 13.87
C ARG A 118 -10.44 -19.09 14.59
N SER A 119 -10.42 -19.52 15.86
CA SER A 119 -9.20 -19.72 16.64
C SER A 119 -8.24 -20.75 16.02
N LEU A 120 -8.77 -21.87 15.52
CA LEU A 120 -8.01 -22.91 14.84
C LEU A 120 -7.59 -22.47 13.43
N ALA A 121 -8.45 -21.74 12.71
CA ALA A 121 -8.10 -21.13 11.42
C ALA A 121 -6.92 -20.15 11.56
N VAL A 122 -6.91 -19.30 12.59
CA VAL A 122 -5.81 -18.39 12.92
C VAL A 122 -4.53 -19.16 13.28
N LEU A 123 -4.63 -20.19 14.12
CA LEU A 123 -3.49 -21.01 14.53
C LEU A 123 -2.84 -21.73 13.32
N LEU A 124 -3.65 -22.39 12.49
CA LEU A 124 -3.17 -23.11 11.31
C LEU A 124 -2.53 -22.17 10.28
N ALA A 125 -3.13 -21.00 10.04
CA ALA A 125 -2.57 -20.01 9.12
C ALA A 125 -1.23 -19.44 9.63
N LEU A 126 -1.11 -19.17 10.94
CA LEU A 126 0.13 -18.70 11.55
C LEU A 126 1.24 -19.76 11.54
N VAL A 127 0.94 -20.99 11.95
CA VAL A 127 1.90 -22.11 11.90
C VAL A 127 2.34 -22.38 10.45
N GLY A 128 1.40 -22.31 9.50
CA GLY A 128 1.68 -22.42 8.07
C GLY A 128 2.60 -21.31 7.55
N ALA A 129 2.34 -20.05 7.89
CA ALA A 129 3.18 -18.93 7.45
C ALA A 129 4.56 -18.89 8.11
N ILE A 130 4.66 -19.19 9.41
CA ILE A 130 5.95 -19.32 10.11
C ILE A 130 6.74 -20.50 9.54
N GLY A 131 6.10 -21.65 9.31
CA GLY A 131 6.71 -22.82 8.69
C GLY A 131 7.18 -22.56 7.26
N ALA A 132 6.37 -21.87 6.44
CA ALA A 132 6.75 -21.49 5.09
C ALA A 132 7.91 -20.49 5.06
N LEU A 133 7.89 -19.47 5.93
CA LEU A 133 8.98 -18.51 6.06
C LEU A 133 10.28 -19.20 6.53
N ALA A 134 10.19 -20.09 7.52
CA ALA A 134 11.33 -20.87 7.99
C ALA A 134 11.88 -21.80 6.90
N ALA A 135 11.01 -22.47 6.14
CA ALA A 135 11.41 -23.33 5.03
C ALA A 135 12.12 -22.54 3.91
N VAL A 136 11.56 -21.38 3.51
CA VAL A 136 12.20 -20.49 2.52
C VAL A 136 13.53 -19.96 3.04
N MET A 137 13.61 -19.46 4.27
CA MET A 137 14.85 -18.93 4.85
C MET A 137 15.92 -20.01 4.99
N THR A 138 15.58 -21.22 5.45
CA THR A 138 16.51 -22.36 5.50
C THR A 138 16.98 -22.74 4.11
N PHE A 139 16.08 -22.80 3.12
CA PHE A 139 16.45 -23.04 1.72
C PHE A 139 17.44 -21.98 1.20
N VAL A 140 17.16 -20.68 1.39
CA VAL A 140 18.05 -19.59 0.97
C VAL A 140 19.42 -19.72 1.62
N VAL A 141 19.48 -19.97 2.93
CA VAL A 141 20.73 -20.05 3.69
C VAL A 141 21.54 -21.30 3.31
N GLU A 142 20.91 -22.47 3.26
CA GLU A 142 21.56 -23.71 2.81
C GLU A 142 22.12 -23.58 1.40
N GLU A 143 21.31 -23.06 0.47
CA GLU A 143 21.64 -22.99 -0.95
C GLU A 143 22.72 -21.92 -1.20
N PHE A 144 22.71 -20.82 -0.45
CA PHE A 144 23.82 -19.86 -0.42
C PHE A 144 25.12 -20.48 0.13
N ILE A 145 25.05 -21.23 1.25
CA ILE A 145 26.22 -21.92 1.83
C ILE A 145 26.81 -22.95 0.84
N LYS A 146 25.95 -23.71 0.14
CA LYS A 146 26.37 -24.65 -0.93
C LYS A 146 26.96 -23.93 -2.14
N GLY A 147 26.43 -22.74 -2.48
CA GLY A 147 26.86 -21.94 -3.62
C GLY A 147 28.18 -21.19 -3.43
N VAL A 148 28.47 -20.68 -2.23
CA VAL A 148 29.65 -19.85 -1.95
C VAL A 148 30.99 -20.50 -2.36
N PRO A 149 31.28 -21.78 -2.09
CA PRO A 149 32.51 -22.43 -2.56
C PRO A 149 32.68 -22.36 -4.07
N ALA A 150 31.64 -22.70 -4.84
CA ALA A 150 31.68 -22.64 -6.30
C ALA A 150 31.86 -21.21 -6.84
N LEU A 151 31.39 -20.19 -6.11
CA LEU A 151 31.69 -18.80 -6.43
C LEU A 151 33.17 -18.48 -6.20
N VAL A 152 33.74 -18.87 -5.06
CA VAL A 152 35.14 -18.61 -4.70
C VAL A 152 36.10 -19.31 -5.67
N ASP A 153 35.83 -20.57 -6.04
CA ASP A 153 36.62 -21.32 -7.02
C ASP A 153 36.59 -20.65 -8.40
N GLN A 154 35.39 -20.23 -8.84
CA GLN A 154 35.22 -19.61 -10.15
C GLN A 154 35.81 -18.19 -10.21
N VAL A 155 35.67 -17.38 -9.14
CA VAL A 155 36.37 -16.10 -8.97
C VAL A 155 37.88 -16.31 -9.04
N THR A 156 38.39 -17.34 -8.35
CA THR A 156 39.81 -17.68 -8.30
C THR A 156 40.34 -18.12 -9.67
N SER A 157 39.58 -18.88 -10.46
CA SER A 157 39.95 -19.15 -11.87
C SER A 157 40.02 -17.85 -12.66
N THR A 158 38.96 -17.03 -12.64
CA THR A 158 38.91 -15.77 -13.40
C THR A 158 40.06 -14.82 -13.05
N VAL A 159 40.46 -14.73 -11.78
CA VAL A 159 41.65 -13.96 -11.34
C VAL A 159 42.95 -14.55 -11.88
N ASN A 160 43.11 -15.88 -11.88
CA ASN A 160 44.28 -16.55 -12.43
C ASN A 160 44.36 -16.43 -13.97
N ASP A 161 43.22 -16.50 -14.66
CA ASP A 161 43.12 -16.37 -16.11
C ASP A 161 43.43 -14.92 -16.55
N VAL A 162 42.94 -13.92 -15.80
CA VAL A 162 43.32 -12.51 -15.97
C VAL A 162 44.80 -12.29 -15.65
N ARG A 163 45.36 -12.91 -14.59
CA ARG A 163 46.81 -12.84 -14.29
C ARG A 163 47.66 -13.38 -15.45
N ARG A 164 47.31 -14.54 -16.02
CA ARG A 164 48.02 -15.07 -17.21
C ARG A 164 47.92 -14.10 -18.39
N TRP A 165 46.75 -13.50 -18.64
CA TRP A 165 46.61 -12.48 -19.69
C TRP A 165 47.42 -11.19 -19.44
N LEU A 166 47.66 -10.79 -18.18
CA LEU A 166 48.53 -9.66 -17.83
C LEU A 166 50.03 -9.94 -18.04
N ILE A 167 50.46 -11.20 -17.86
CA ILE A 167 51.87 -11.62 -17.92
C ILE A 167 52.23 -12.10 -19.34
N ASP A 168 51.51 -13.07 -19.87
CA ASP A 168 51.75 -13.72 -21.16
C ASP A 168 51.16 -12.93 -22.34
N GLY A 169 50.27 -11.98 -22.07
CA GLY A 169 49.63 -11.12 -23.05
C GLY A 169 50.42 -9.85 -23.39
N PRO A 170 49.86 -8.95 -24.22
CA PRO A 170 50.57 -7.81 -24.82
C PRO A 170 50.98 -6.70 -23.83
N LEU A 171 50.70 -6.86 -22.53
CA LEU A 171 51.12 -5.94 -21.48
C LEU A 171 52.45 -6.33 -20.81
N GLY A 172 52.84 -7.62 -20.86
CA GLY A 172 54.15 -8.10 -20.41
C GLY A 172 54.55 -7.73 -18.97
N LEU A 173 53.60 -7.76 -18.02
CA LEU A 173 53.82 -7.25 -16.67
C LEU A 173 54.67 -8.20 -15.81
N GLU A 174 55.48 -7.64 -14.90
CA GLU A 174 56.42 -8.43 -14.09
C GLU A 174 55.67 -9.35 -13.09
N ASP A 175 55.84 -10.66 -13.28
CA ASP A 175 55.13 -11.74 -12.57
C ASP A 175 55.13 -11.59 -11.04
N LYS A 176 56.19 -11.04 -10.44
CA LYS A 176 56.28 -10.80 -8.98
C LYS A 176 55.24 -9.82 -8.46
N GLN A 177 54.91 -8.77 -9.22
CA GLN A 177 53.90 -7.78 -8.79
C GLN A 177 52.49 -8.33 -8.97
N VAL A 178 52.22 -8.98 -10.10
CA VAL A 178 50.90 -9.56 -10.41
C VAL A 178 50.60 -10.78 -9.53
N GLY A 179 51.63 -11.60 -9.22
CA GLY A 179 51.51 -12.80 -8.41
C GLY A 179 51.20 -12.53 -6.94
N ASN A 180 51.83 -11.53 -6.32
CA ASN A 180 51.54 -11.16 -4.94
C ASN A 180 50.09 -10.68 -4.77
N VAL A 181 49.66 -9.72 -5.59
CA VAL A 181 48.28 -9.18 -5.54
C VAL A 181 47.23 -10.26 -5.81
N GLY A 182 47.51 -11.19 -6.74
CA GLY A 182 46.63 -12.33 -7.00
C GLY A 182 46.50 -13.27 -5.79
N ASN A 183 47.62 -13.61 -5.14
CA ASN A 183 47.63 -14.49 -3.97
C ASN A 183 47.00 -13.83 -2.73
N ASP A 184 47.27 -12.55 -2.49
CA ASP A 184 46.66 -11.79 -1.38
C ASP A 184 45.13 -11.75 -1.53
N PHE A 185 44.63 -11.59 -2.76
CA PHE A 185 43.20 -11.55 -3.06
C PHE A 185 42.51 -12.93 -2.90
N THR A 186 43.12 -14.02 -3.37
CA THR A 186 42.55 -15.37 -3.20
C THR A 186 42.62 -15.84 -1.75
N GLN A 187 43.70 -15.51 -1.02
CA GLN A 187 43.78 -15.76 0.41
C GLN A 187 42.75 -14.93 1.20
N PHE A 188 42.48 -13.68 0.80
CA PHE A 188 41.40 -12.86 1.37
C PHE A 188 40.01 -13.48 1.10
N LEU A 189 39.77 -14.04 -0.09
CA LEU A 189 38.51 -14.74 -0.40
C LEU A 189 38.29 -15.94 0.54
N HIS A 190 39.23 -16.88 0.64
CA HIS A 190 39.10 -18.04 1.53
C HIS A 190 38.99 -17.64 3.01
N ASN A 191 39.81 -16.69 3.49
CA ASN A 191 39.77 -16.21 4.88
C ASN A 191 38.46 -15.48 5.26
N ASN A 192 37.62 -15.12 4.29
CA ASN A 192 36.28 -14.57 4.55
C ASN A 192 35.16 -15.55 4.21
N GLN A 193 35.37 -16.51 3.31
CA GLN A 193 34.49 -17.66 3.09
C GLN A 193 34.19 -18.38 4.41
N ASP A 194 35.22 -18.71 5.19
CA ASP A 194 35.08 -19.37 6.50
C ASP A 194 34.32 -18.51 7.53
N LYS A 195 34.39 -17.18 7.43
CA LYS A 195 33.63 -16.26 8.32
C LYS A 195 32.17 -16.12 7.90
N VAL A 196 31.88 -16.22 6.60
CA VAL A 196 30.52 -16.22 6.07
C VAL A 196 29.80 -17.53 6.42
N THR A 197 30.49 -18.68 6.36
CA THR A 197 29.92 -19.98 6.76
C THR A 197 29.85 -20.16 8.28
N SER A 198 30.79 -19.62 9.05
CA SER A 198 30.79 -19.67 10.53
C SER A 198 30.08 -18.49 11.22
N GLY A 199 29.45 -17.59 10.47
CA GLY A 199 28.90 -16.30 10.96
C GLY A 199 27.80 -16.37 12.04
N ALA A 200 27.39 -17.56 12.47
CA ALA A 200 26.28 -17.83 13.38
C ALA A 200 26.47 -17.31 14.84
N LEU A 201 27.64 -16.79 15.21
CA LEU A 201 27.98 -16.45 16.60
C LEU A 201 28.01 -14.95 16.94
N ALA A 202 27.78 -14.04 15.99
CA ALA A 202 28.21 -12.65 16.09
C ALA A 202 27.11 -11.58 16.35
N THR A 203 25.94 -11.91 16.93
CA THR A 203 24.91 -10.88 17.26
C THR A 203 23.94 -11.24 18.41
N ALA A 204 24.44 -11.68 19.58
CA ALA A 204 23.59 -11.98 20.74
C ALA A 204 22.70 -10.81 21.22
N THR A 205 23.15 -9.55 21.06
CA THR A 205 22.39 -8.35 21.43
C THR A 205 21.26 -8.06 20.45
N THR A 206 21.57 -7.88 19.16
CA THR A 206 20.59 -7.61 18.09
C THR A 206 19.56 -8.73 17.95
N ALA A 207 19.94 -9.98 18.22
CA ALA A 207 18.99 -11.09 18.28
C ALA A 207 17.90 -10.88 19.35
N SER A 208 18.21 -10.26 20.50
CA SER A 208 17.22 -10.03 21.56
C SER A 208 16.20 -8.94 21.20
N GLU A 209 16.64 -7.90 20.49
CA GLU A 209 15.76 -6.85 19.93
C GLU A 209 14.85 -7.43 18.83
N ILE A 210 15.41 -8.20 17.90
CA ILE A 210 14.64 -8.90 16.84
C ILE A 210 13.62 -9.86 17.44
N VAL A 211 14.00 -10.70 18.42
CA VAL A 211 13.07 -11.62 19.09
C VAL A 211 11.96 -10.87 19.83
N THR A 212 12.28 -9.77 20.50
CA THR A 212 11.28 -8.94 21.21
C THR A 212 10.29 -8.32 20.23
N GLY A 213 10.77 -7.74 19.13
CA GLY A 213 9.94 -7.20 18.06
C GLY A 213 9.09 -8.27 17.36
N ALA A 214 9.65 -9.45 17.11
CA ALA A 214 8.96 -10.57 16.48
C ALA A 214 7.87 -11.16 17.38
N LEU A 215 8.11 -11.30 18.69
CA LEU A 215 7.11 -11.74 19.67
C LEU A 215 5.95 -10.74 19.77
N LEU A 216 6.23 -9.43 19.82
CA LEU A 216 5.21 -8.39 19.80
C LEU A 216 4.42 -8.40 18.48
N THR A 217 5.11 -8.56 17.34
CA THR A 217 4.47 -8.67 16.02
C THR A 217 3.54 -9.90 15.97
N LEU A 218 4.02 -11.07 16.38
CA LEU A 218 3.24 -12.31 16.41
C LEU A 218 1.99 -12.20 17.28
N PHE A 219 2.13 -11.64 18.49
CA PHE A 219 1.01 -11.36 19.39
C PHE A 219 -0.03 -10.46 18.72
N LEU A 220 0.39 -9.37 18.08
CA LEU A 220 -0.50 -8.44 17.39
C LEU A 220 -1.18 -9.09 16.17
N VAL A 221 -0.48 -9.92 15.38
CA VAL A 221 -1.08 -10.67 14.26
C VAL A 221 -2.19 -11.61 14.76
N ILE A 222 -1.96 -12.33 15.87
CA ILE A 222 -2.99 -13.20 16.48
C ILE A 222 -4.25 -12.40 16.79
N PHE A 223 -4.12 -11.26 17.47
CA PHE A 223 -5.26 -10.43 17.86
C PHE A 223 -5.95 -9.77 16.64
N PHE A 224 -5.20 -9.32 15.64
CA PHE A 224 -5.78 -8.74 14.42
C PHE A 224 -6.52 -9.80 13.56
N LEU A 225 -6.02 -11.03 13.46
CA LEU A 225 -6.68 -12.10 12.71
C LEU A 225 -7.90 -12.70 13.43
N TYR A 226 -7.85 -12.78 14.77
CA TYR A 226 -8.93 -13.31 15.59
C TYR A 226 -10.07 -12.30 15.80
N GLY A 227 -9.74 -11.03 16.06
CA GLY A 227 -10.72 -10.01 16.51
C GLY A 227 -10.59 -8.64 15.83
N GLY A 228 -9.85 -8.51 14.72
CA GLY A 228 -9.54 -7.21 14.10
C GLY A 228 -10.74 -6.32 13.80
N GLY A 229 -11.88 -6.89 13.40
CA GLY A 229 -13.12 -6.13 13.21
C GLY A 229 -13.65 -5.49 14.51
N GLN A 230 -13.59 -6.21 15.63
CA GLN A 230 -14.02 -5.72 16.95
C GLN A 230 -13.03 -4.70 17.51
N MET A 231 -11.72 -4.88 17.25
CA MET A 231 -10.69 -3.88 17.53
C MET A 231 -10.95 -2.58 16.76
N TRP A 232 -11.30 -2.66 15.48
CA TRP A 232 -11.63 -1.50 14.66
C TRP A 232 -12.91 -0.79 15.11
N GLU A 233 -13.94 -1.55 15.51
CA GLU A 233 -15.13 -0.99 16.17
C GLU A 233 -14.81 -0.31 17.50
N PHE A 234 -13.86 -0.83 18.28
CA PHE A 234 -13.44 -0.21 19.53
C PHE A 234 -12.66 1.09 19.28
N MET A 235 -11.65 1.07 18.41
CA MET A 235 -10.85 2.26 18.06
C MET A 235 -11.72 3.39 17.50
N THR A 236 -12.71 3.08 16.66
CA THR A 236 -13.62 4.09 16.12
C THR A 236 -14.60 4.69 17.14
N ARG A 237 -14.69 4.18 18.39
CA ARG A 237 -15.47 4.83 19.47
C ARG A 237 -14.87 6.17 19.90
N ALA A 238 -13.56 6.37 19.74
CA ALA A 238 -12.92 7.66 19.98
C ALA A 238 -13.31 8.74 18.94
N VAL A 239 -13.84 8.34 17.79
CA VAL A 239 -14.28 9.25 16.72
C VAL A 239 -15.67 9.83 17.06
N PRO A 240 -15.91 11.14 16.90
CA PRO A 240 -17.23 11.76 17.04
C PRO A 240 -18.30 11.09 16.17
N VAL A 241 -19.53 11.00 16.68
CA VAL A 241 -20.61 10.19 16.07
C VAL A 241 -20.86 10.54 14.61
N GLY A 242 -20.90 11.83 14.25
CA GLY A 242 -21.16 12.30 12.88
C GLY A 242 -20.09 11.96 11.84
N SER A 243 -18.88 11.55 12.24
CA SER A 243 -17.81 11.10 11.34
C SER A 243 -17.42 9.62 11.52
N ARG A 244 -17.88 8.98 12.60
CA ARG A 244 -17.54 7.59 12.96
C ARG A 244 -17.79 6.59 11.82
N THR A 245 -18.94 6.67 11.15
CA THR A 245 -19.25 5.77 10.01
C THR A 245 -18.28 5.96 8.85
N LYS A 246 -17.97 7.22 8.49
CA LYS A 246 -17.05 7.54 7.39
C LYS A 246 -15.64 7.03 7.69
N VAL A 247 -15.16 7.21 8.92
CA VAL A 247 -13.87 6.64 9.36
C VAL A 247 -13.91 5.10 9.33
N ARG A 248 -14.98 4.47 9.85
CA ARG A 248 -15.10 3.00 9.85
C ARG A 248 -15.00 2.43 8.44
N VAL A 249 -15.73 3.00 7.46
CA VAL A 249 -15.68 2.59 6.05
C VAL A 249 -14.29 2.84 5.45
N ALA A 250 -13.70 4.01 5.69
CA ALA A 250 -12.39 4.37 5.18
C ALA A 250 -11.27 3.42 5.64
N GLY A 251 -11.29 2.98 6.90
CA GLY A 251 -10.34 2.00 7.41
C GLY A 251 -10.50 0.61 6.79
N VAL A 252 -11.74 0.17 6.54
CA VAL A 252 -12.02 -1.10 5.84
C VAL A 252 -11.55 -1.04 4.39
N ALA A 253 -11.81 0.06 3.68
CA ALA A 253 -11.34 0.27 2.30
C ALA A 253 -9.79 0.37 2.22
N GLY A 254 -9.16 1.06 3.18
CA GLY A 254 -7.71 1.10 3.34
C GLY A 254 -7.12 -0.29 3.59
N PHE A 255 -7.67 -1.06 4.52
CA PHE A 255 -7.19 -2.41 4.82
C PHE A 255 -7.39 -3.38 3.64
N GLY A 256 -8.50 -3.29 2.92
CA GLY A 256 -8.69 -4.01 1.65
C GLY A 256 -7.63 -3.69 0.59
N THR A 257 -7.11 -2.46 0.59
CA THR A 257 -5.97 -2.06 -0.27
C THR A 257 -4.67 -2.73 0.18
N LEU A 258 -4.43 -2.87 1.48
CA LEU A 258 -3.27 -3.61 2.02
C LEU A 258 -3.32 -5.09 1.66
N VAL A 259 -4.49 -5.73 1.82
CA VAL A 259 -4.70 -7.15 1.44
C VAL A 259 -4.44 -7.36 -0.06
N GLY A 260 -4.92 -6.44 -0.90
CA GLY A 260 -4.63 -6.46 -2.35
C GLY A 260 -3.14 -6.28 -2.66
N TYR A 261 -2.51 -5.27 -2.05
CA TYR A 261 -1.09 -4.95 -2.24
C TYR A 261 -0.18 -6.13 -1.87
N VAL A 262 -0.30 -6.68 -0.65
CA VAL A 262 0.60 -7.75 -0.19
C VAL A 262 0.44 -9.02 -1.02
N ARG A 263 -0.79 -9.37 -1.45
CA ARG A 263 -1.02 -10.49 -2.38
C ARG A 263 -0.36 -10.26 -3.74
N ALA A 264 -0.42 -9.03 -4.27
CA ALA A 264 0.24 -8.68 -5.51
C ALA A 264 1.77 -8.71 -5.37
N THR A 265 2.34 -8.20 -4.28
CA THR A 265 3.79 -8.26 -3.99
C THR A 265 4.29 -9.70 -3.92
N VAL A 266 3.57 -10.61 -3.25
CA VAL A 266 3.95 -12.03 -3.19
C VAL A 266 3.87 -12.69 -4.58
N ALA A 267 2.85 -12.38 -5.37
CA ALA A 267 2.72 -12.91 -6.73
C ALA A 267 3.80 -12.39 -7.69
N VAL A 268 4.16 -11.09 -7.59
CA VAL A 268 5.29 -10.48 -8.29
C VAL A 268 6.61 -11.16 -7.89
N ALA A 269 6.90 -11.23 -6.59
CA ALA A 269 8.14 -11.85 -6.07
C ALA A 269 8.35 -13.30 -6.56
N LEU A 270 7.27 -14.10 -6.62
CA LEU A 270 7.32 -15.45 -7.18
C LEU A 270 7.67 -15.46 -8.68
N VAL A 271 7.07 -14.56 -9.46
CA VAL A 271 7.31 -14.46 -10.91
C VAL A 271 8.71 -13.91 -11.21
N ASP A 272 9.20 -12.95 -10.43
CA ASP A 272 10.56 -12.42 -10.56
C ASP A 272 11.61 -13.48 -10.25
N ALA A 273 11.42 -14.22 -9.15
CA ALA A 273 12.30 -15.29 -8.72
C ALA A 273 12.34 -16.44 -9.74
N VAL A 274 11.18 -16.86 -10.27
CA VAL A 274 11.12 -17.87 -11.33
C VAL A 274 11.71 -17.33 -12.64
N GLY A 275 11.35 -16.11 -13.07
CA GLY A 275 11.82 -15.54 -14.33
C GLY A 275 13.33 -15.32 -14.38
N ILE A 276 13.88 -14.62 -13.38
CA ILE A 276 15.32 -14.36 -13.28
C ILE A 276 16.07 -15.67 -12.97
N GLY A 277 15.54 -16.50 -12.06
CA GLY A 277 16.13 -17.80 -11.72
C GLY A 277 16.25 -18.76 -12.91
N THR A 278 15.18 -18.92 -13.69
CA THR A 278 15.18 -19.72 -14.92
C THR A 278 16.15 -19.14 -15.96
N GLY A 279 16.20 -17.82 -16.13
CA GLY A 279 17.15 -17.19 -17.04
C GLY A 279 18.62 -17.43 -16.66
N LEU A 280 18.97 -17.29 -15.37
CA LEU A 280 20.30 -17.62 -14.84
C LEU A 280 20.63 -19.11 -14.99
N ALA A 281 19.65 -19.99 -14.76
CA ALA A 281 19.82 -21.44 -14.92
C ALA A 281 20.06 -21.84 -16.38
N ILE A 282 19.37 -21.23 -17.35
CA ILE A 282 19.61 -21.42 -18.79
C ILE A 282 21.03 -20.97 -19.17
N LEU A 283 21.51 -19.85 -18.63
CA LEU A 283 22.90 -19.40 -18.78
C LEU A 283 23.91 -20.26 -17.97
N ASN A 284 23.43 -21.28 -17.24
CA ASN A 284 24.22 -22.16 -16.37
C ASN A 284 25.05 -21.38 -15.34
N VAL A 285 24.60 -20.18 -14.95
CA VAL A 285 25.26 -19.31 -13.97
C VAL A 285 25.23 -20.02 -12.62
N PRO A 286 26.40 -20.27 -11.99
CA PRO A 286 26.41 -20.85 -10.65
C PRO A 286 25.73 -19.87 -9.69
N LEU A 287 25.11 -20.41 -8.64
CA LEU A 287 24.22 -19.66 -7.74
C LEU A 287 22.92 -19.15 -8.39
N ALA A 288 22.43 -19.72 -9.50
CA ALA A 288 21.10 -19.39 -10.04
C ALA A 288 19.95 -19.55 -9.01
N LEU A 289 19.92 -20.64 -8.22
CA LEU A 289 18.91 -20.86 -7.17
C LEU A 289 19.07 -19.93 -5.93
N PRO A 290 20.27 -19.72 -5.37
CA PRO A 290 20.48 -18.70 -4.33
C PRO A 290 20.09 -17.30 -4.81
N LEU A 291 20.45 -16.92 -6.05
CA LEU A 291 20.12 -15.61 -6.62
C LEU A 291 18.62 -15.46 -6.85
N ALA A 292 17.93 -16.48 -7.36
CA ALA A 292 16.47 -16.50 -7.45
C ALA A 292 15.80 -16.32 -6.08
N SER A 293 16.36 -16.96 -5.05
CA SER A 293 15.86 -16.87 -3.67
C SER A 293 16.13 -15.50 -3.04
N LEU A 294 17.27 -14.87 -3.35
CA LEU A 294 17.56 -13.48 -3.00
C LEU A 294 16.64 -12.51 -3.74
N VAL A 295 16.33 -12.72 -5.03
CA VAL A 295 15.33 -11.96 -5.78
C VAL A 295 13.96 -12.06 -5.11
N PHE A 296 13.51 -13.27 -4.75
CA PHE A 296 12.23 -13.49 -4.04
C PHE A 296 12.14 -12.66 -2.74
N LEU A 297 13.15 -12.75 -1.88
CA LEU A 297 13.19 -12.00 -0.62
C LEU A 297 13.38 -10.49 -0.84
N GLY A 298 14.14 -10.11 -1.86
CA GLY A 298 14.41 -8.72 -2.22
C GLY A 298 13.19 -7.98 -2.74
N ALA A 299 12.33 -8.63 -3.51
CA ALA A 299 11.14 -8.03 -4.13
C ALA A 299 10.17 -7.37 -3.11
N PHE A 300 10.23 -7.77 -1.84
CA PHE A 300 9.47 -7.12 -0.76
C PHE A 300 9.96 -5.70 -0.42
N VAL A 301 11.22 -5.35 -0.70
CA VAL A 301 11.80 -4.01 -0.45
C VAL A 301 11.83 -3.22 -1.76
N PRO A 302 10.88 -2.29 -2.00
CA PRO A 302 10.71 -1.69 -3.32
C PRO A 302 11.92 -0.87 -3.76
N ILE A 303 12.24 -0.92 -5.06
CA ILE A 303 13.42 -0.32 -5.71
C ILE A 303 14.74 -0.96 -5.25
N VAL A 304 15.06 -0.91 -3.95
CA VAL A 304 16.32 -1.41 -3.38
C VAL A 304 16.51 -2.90 -3.65
N GLY A 305 15.46 -3.71 -3.46
CA GLY A 305 15.49 -5.14 -3.68
C GLY A 305 15.88 -5.51 -5.10
N ALA A 306 15.12 -5.04 -6.10
CA ALA A 306 15.38 -5.30 -7.51
C ALA A 306 16.75 -4.77 -7.96
N LEU A 307 17.17 -3.59 -7.52
CA LEU A 307 18.49 -3.04 -7.83
C LEU A 307 19.63 -3.90 -7.26
N VAL A 308 19.55 -4.29 -5.98
CA VAL A 308 20.61 -5.09 -5.33
C VAL A 308 20.66 -6.50 -5.90
N THR A 309 19.53 -7.21 -5.96
CA THR A 309 19.49 -8.62 -6.37
C THR A 309 19.72 -8.78 -7.87
N GLY A 310 19.18 -7.88 -8.69
CA GLY A 310 19.45 -7.81 -10.14
C GLY A 310 20.92 -7.48 -10.43
N SER A 311 21.52 -6.52 -9.73
CA SER A 311 22.94 -6.21 -9.88
C SER A 311 23.84 -7.36 -9.44
N LEU A 312 23.51 -8.06 -8.35
CA LEU A 312 24.21 -9.27 -7.91
C LEU A 312 24.11 -10.39 -8.96
N ALA A 313 22.93 -10.61 -9.55
CA ALA A 313 22.74 -11.60 -10.61
C ALA A 313 23.60 -11.31 -11.86
N VAL A 314 23.65 -10.05 -12.29
CA VAL A 314 24.50 -9.60 -13.41
C VAL A 314 25.99 -9.69 -13.07
N LEU A 315 26.39 -9.31 -11.85
CA LEU A 315 27.78 -9.36 -11.39
C LEU A 315 28.30 -10.80 -11.24
N VAL A 316 27.50 -11.71 -10.67
CA VAL A 316 27.87 -13.13 -10.60
C VAL A 316 27.98 -13.71 -12.02
N ALA A 317 27.05 -13.42 -12.93
CA ALA A 317 27.17 -13.84 -14.32
C ALA A 317 28.44 -13.29 -15.01
N LEU A 318 28.80 -12.03 -14.76
CA LEU A 318 30.03 -11.41 -15.28
C LEU A 318 31.30 -12.15 -14.81
N VAL A 319 31.42 -12.39 -13.50
CA VAL A 319 32.62 -12.99 -12.91
C VAL A 319 32.74 -14.49 -13.21
N THR A 320 31.60 -15.17 -13.43
CA THR A 320 31.55 -16.64 -13.57
C THR A 320 31.40 -17.15 -15.00
N LYS A 321 30.88 -16.33 -15.92
CA LYS A 321 30.64 -16.68 -17.34
C LYS A 321 31.12 -15.61 -18.33
N GLY A 322 31.69 -14.51 -17.85
CA GLY A 322 32.21 -13.42 -18.68
C GLY A 322 31.15 -12.43 -19.17
N TRP A 323 31.60 -11.42 -19.90
CA TRP A 323 30.80 -10.24 -20.25
C TRP A 323 29.57 -10.54 -21.12
N ILE A 324 29.63 -11.53 -22.01
CA ILE A 324 28.49 -11.91 -22.87
C ILE A 324 27.33 -12.40 -22.00
N ALA A 325 27.62 -13.30 -21.05
CA ALA A 325 26.62 -13.79 -20.12
C ALA A 325 26.10 -12.70 -19.18
N ALA A 326 26.96 -11.75 -18.75
CA ALA A 326 26.52 -10.58 -17.99
C ALA A 326 25.49 -9.73 -18.75
N VAL A 327 25.74 -9.46 -20.04
CA VAL A 327 24.83 -8.70 -20.90
C VAL A 327 23.51 -9.44 -21.12
N ILE A 328 23.54 -10.76 -21.31
CA ILE A 328 22.30 -11.56 -21.44
C ILE A 328 21.56 -11.62 -20.09
N SER A 329 22.24 -11.80 -18.96
CA SER A 329 21.63 -11.70 -17.62
C SER A 329 21.01 -10.34 -17.36
N ALA A 330 21.65 -9.25 -17.79
CA ALA A 330 21.09 -7.90 -17.67
C ALA A 330 19.83 -7.74 -18.56
N ALA A 331 19.85 -8.26 -19.79
CA ALA A 331 18.68 -8.28 -20.66
C ALA A 331 17.54 -9.16 -20.11
N ILE A 332 17.84 -10.25 -19.41
CA ILE A 332 16.87 -11.10 -18.69
C ILE A 332 16.27 -10.33 -17.52
N VAL A 333 17.08 -9.75 -16.62
CA VAL A 333 16.60 -8.99 -15.46
C VAL A 333 15.73 -7.81 -15.90
N VAL A 334 16.19 -7.02 -16.87
CA VAL A 334 15.40 -5.92 -17.45
C VAL A 334 14.14 -6.44 -18.16
N GLY A 335 14.23 -7.57 -18.88
CA GLY A 335 13.08 -8.18 -19.54
C GLY A 335 11.99 -8.63 -18.56
N VAL A 336 12.39 -9.22 -17.42
CA VAL A 336 11.47 -9.60 -16.34
C VAL A 336 10.87 -8.35 -15.69
N MET A 337 11.67 -7.35 -15.30
CA MET A 337 11.17 -6.09 -14.73
C MET A 337 10.23 -5.32 -15.68
N GLN A 338 10.47 -5.41 -17.00
CA GLN A 338 9.58 -4.83 -18.01
C GLN A 338 8.26 -5.60 -18.12
N LEU A 339 8.29 -6.94 -18.13
CA LEU A 339 7.09 -7.79 -18.07
C LEU A 339 6.29 -7.53 -16.77
N GLU A 340 7.00 -7.40 -15.65
CA GLU A 340 6.48 -7.08 -14.33
C GLU A 340 5.71 -5.75 -14.37
N SER A 341 6.38 -4.68 -14.79
CA SER A 341 5.82 -3.32 -14.84
C SER A 341 4.67 -3.15 -15.85
N HIS A 342 4.70 -3.84 -16.99
CA HIS A 342 3.74 -3.62 -18.09
C HIS A 342 2.58 -4.64 -18.14
N VAL A 343 2.74 -5.82 -17.51
CA VAL A 343 1.73 -6.90 -17.57
C VAL A 343 1.30 -7.33 -16.18
N LEU A 344 2.23 -7.70 -15.30
CA LEU A 344 1.89 -8.26 -13.98
C LEU A 344 1.35 -7.20 -13.03
N GLN A 345 2.00 -6.04 -12.88
CA GLN A 345 1.51 -4.97 -12.00
C GLN A 345 0.09 -4.50 -12.39
N PRO A 346 -0.24 -4.19 -13.67
CA PRO A 346 -1.61 -3.84 -14.05
C PRO A 346 -2.65 -4.94 -13.79
N PHE A 347 -2.26 -6.22 -13.95
CA PHE A 347 -3.14 -7.37 -13.74
C PHE A 347 -3.39 -7.67 -12.25
N LEU A 348 -2.34 -7.58 -11.42
CA LEU A 348 -2.36 -7.96 -10.00
C LEU A 348 -2.84 -6.82 -9.08
N LEU A 349 -2.48 -5.56 -9.36
CA LEU A 349 -2.86 -4.39 -8.55
C LEU A 349 -4.14 -3.69 -9.06
N GLY A 350 -4.47 -3.87 -10.35
CA GLY A 350 -5.67 -3.33 -10.97
C GLY A 350 -5.73 -1.79 -11.02
N ARG A 351 -6.93 -1.27 -11.28
CA ARG A 351 -7.15 0.16 -11.61
C ARG A 351 -7.27 1.09 -10.38
N SER A 352 -7.11 0.55 -9.17
CA SER A 352 -7.59 1.17 -7.92
C SER A 352 -6.58 2.07 -7.20
N VAL A 353 -5.27 1.86 -7.37
CA VAL A 353 -4.24 2.57 -6.57
C VAL A 353 -3.37 3.48 -7.44
N ARG A 354 -3.93 4.61 -7.90
CA ARG A 354 -3.17 5.65 -8.62
C ARG A 354 -2.32 6.48 -7.66
N LEU A 355 -1.17 5.95 -7.24
CA LEU A 355 -0.16 6.71 -6.51
C LEU A 355 0.64 7.59 -7.48
N HIS A 356 1.07 8.76 -7.03
CA HIS A 356 2.01 9.58 -7.80
C HIS A 356 3.43 9.02 -7.60
N PRO A 357 4.21 8.73 -8.66
CA PRO A 357 5.52 8.07 -8.52
C PRO A 357 6.48 8.80 -7.57
N VAL A 358 6.50 10.14 -7.60
CA VAL A 358 7.33 10.94 -6.70
C VAL A 358 6.93 10.75 -5.22
N ALA A 359 5.65 10.55 -4.91
CA ALA A 359 5.22 10.31 -3.54
C ALA A 359 5.68 8.94 -3.03
N VAL A 360 5.67 7.91 -3.91
CA VAL A 360 6.20 6.58 -3.63
C VAL A 360 7.70 6.65 -3.34
N VAL A 361 8.49 7.29 -4.22
CA VAL A 361 9.94 7.44 -4.05
C VAL A 361 10.29 8.22 -2.78
N LEU A 362 9.62 9.35 -2.51
CA LEU A 362 9.87 10.16 -1.32
C LEU A 362 9.55 9.42 -0.02
N ALA A 363 8.48 8.61 0.01
CA ALA A 363 8.14 7.84 1.20
C ALA A 363 9.06 6.63 1.40
N ILE A 364 9.51 5.96 0.33
CA ILE A 364 10.54 4.91 0.42
C ILE A 364 11.83 5.51 1.01
N ALA A 365 12.26 6.68 0.50
CA ALA A 365 13.42 7.39 1.03
C ALA A 365 13.25 7.81 2.50
N ALA A 366 12.10 8.37 2.87
CA ALA A 366 11.80 8.74 4.26
C ALA A 366 11.77 7.51 5.19
N GLY A 367 11.13 6.41 4.75
CA GLY A 367 11.09 5.15 5.49
C GLY A 367 12.49 4.54 5.69
N LEU A 368 13.32 4.54 4.65
CA LEU A 368 14.72 4.10 4.72
C LEU A 368 15.57 4.95 5.69
N VAL A 369 15.27 6.24 5.85
CA VAL A 369 15.97 7.12 6.79
C VAL A 369 15.44 6.97 8.23
N SER A 370 14.13 6.85 8.43
CA SER A 370 13.51 6.80 9.78
C SER A 370 13.49 5.43 10.44
N ALA A 371 13.37 4.33 9.68
CA ALA A 371 13.26 2.96 10.21
C ALA A 371 13.97 1.91 9.32
N GLY A 372 15.02 2.35 8.61
CA GLY A 372 15.86 1.50 7.78
C GLY A 372 15.10 0.68 6.73
N ILE A 373 15.58 -0.52 6.46
CA ILE A 373 14.99 -1.45 5.47
C ILE A 373 13.50 -1.71 5.77
N VAL A 374 13.12 -1.77 7.04
CA VAL A 374 11.74 -2.03 7.46
C VAL A 374 10.83 -0.84 7.15
N GLY A 375 11.29 0.40 7.40
CA GLY A 375 10.58 1.60 6.98
C GLY A 375 10.42 1.69 5.45
N GLY A 376 11.43 1.30 4.68
CA GLY A 376 11.36 1.22 3.22
C GLY A 376 10.31 0.20 2.71
N LEU A 377 10.28 -0.99 3.32
CA LEU A 377 9.26 -2.03 3.10
C LEU A 377 7.83 -1.53 3.43
N LEU A 378 7.67 -0.83 4.56
CA LEU A 378 6.37 -0.35 5.04
C LEU A 378 5.83 0.87 4.26
N ALA A 379 6.70 1.68 3.65
CA ALA A 379 6.34 2.96 3.05
C ALA A 379 5.22 2.87 1.99
N VAL A 380 5.37 1.99 1.00
CA VAL A 380 4.42 1.86 -0.12
C VAL A 380 3.03 1.38 0.34
N PRO A 381 2.90 0.29 1.14
CA PRO A 381 1.59 -0.10 1.66
C PRO A 381 0.95 0.96 2.57
N ILE A 382 1.74 1.70 3.38
CA ILE A 382 1.21 2.80 4.21
C ILE A 382 0.63 3.92 3.32
N ILE A 383 1.31 4.33 2.25
CA ILE A 383 0.73 5.30 1.28
C ILE A 383 -0.55 4.73 0.66
N ALA A 384 -0.54 3.47 0.24
CA ALA A 384 -1.69 2.85 -0.43
C ALA A 384 -2.92 2.83 0.48
N PHE A 385 -2.74 2.43 1.75
CA PHE A 385 -3.77 2.51 2.80
C PHE A 385 -4.28 3.95 2.97
N LEU A 386 -3.38 4.92 3.19
CA LEU A 386 -3.74 6.31 3.45
C LEU A 386 -4.47 6.95 2.26
N ASN A 387 -3.99 6.75 1.04
CA ASN A 387 -4.63 7.26 -0.18
C ASN A 387 -6.05 6.70 -0.36
N THR A 388 -6.27 5.40 -0.15
CA THR A 388 -7.62 4.83 -0.22
C THR A 388 -8.51 5.31 0.93
N ALA A 389 -8.01 5.34 2.16
CA ALA A 389 -8.76 5.80 3.32
C ALA A 389 -9.18 7.28 3.18
N ILE A 390 -8.25 8.17 2.82
CA ILE A 390 -8.52 9.59 2.58
C ILE A 390 -9.52 9.77 1.43
N ARG A 391 -9.36 9.01 0.32
CA ARG A 391 -10.32 9.04 -0.80
C ARG A 391 -11.72 8.58 -0.38
N SER A 392 -11.82 7.57 0.49
CA SER A 392 -13.09 7.08 1.04
C SER A 392 -13.76 8.09 1.97
N LEU A 393 -12.99 8.85 2.77
CA LEU A 393 -13.55 9.90 3.64
C LEU A 393 -14.21 11.04 2.83
N TYR A 394 -13.72 11.33 1.63
CA TYR A 394 -14.23 12.37 0.74
C TYR A 394 -15.20 11.87 -0.36
N ALA A 395 -15.60 10.59 -0.32
CA ALA A 395 -16.47 10.00 -1.35
C ALA A 395 -17.92 10.52 -1.24
N ASP A 396 -18.52 10.43 -0.04
CA ASP A 396 -19.90 10.85 0.25
C ASP A 396 -20.19 12.32 -0.10
N SER A 397 -19.18 13.20 -0.07
CA SER A 397 -19.35 14.63 -0.37
C SER A 397 -19.70 14.93 -1.85
N ARG A 398 -20.03 13.90 -2.64
CA ARG A 398 -20.51 14.01 -4.04
C ARG A 398 -21.83 13.29 -4.30
N SER A 399 -22.34 12.44 -3.41
CA SER A 399 -23.67 11.82 -3.57
C SER A 399 -24.80 12.80 -3.24
N ASP A 400 -24.59 13.65 -2.25
CA ASP A 400 -25.66 14.41 -1.59
C ASP A 400 -26.01 15.73 -2.31
N GLY A 401 -25.66 15.85 -3.60
CA GLY A 401 -25.79 17.09 -4.38
C GLY A 401 -26.17 16.89 -5.85
N GLY A 402 -26.81 15.77 -6.19
CA GLY A 402 -27.02 15.37 -7.59
C GLY A 402 -28.14 14.37 -7.85
N SER A 403 -29.25 14.43 -7.10
CA SER A 403 -30.48 13.73 -7.46
C SER A 403 -31.71 14.52 -7.00
N ASP A 404 -32.24 15.36 -7.90
CA ASP A 404 -33.57 15.96 -7.72
C ASP A 404 -34.65 14.89 -7.56
N GLY A 405 -35.71 15.22 -6.83
CA GLY A 405 -36.81 14.31 -6.56
C GLY A 405 -37.51 13.86 -7.85
N LYS A 406 -37.66 12.55 -8.02
CA LYS A 406 -38.75 11.99 -8.84
C LYS A 406 -39.95 11.73 -7.94
N ASP A 407 -40.84 12.71 -7.86
CA ASP A 407 -42.19 12.49 -7.36
C ASP A 407 -42.91 11.46 -8.27
N PRO A 408 -43.54 10.41 -7.72
CA PRO A 408 -44.14 9.33 -8.50
C PRO A 408 -45.63 9.58 -8.81
N ASP A 409 -46.00 10.76 -9.30
CA ASP A 409 -47.38 11.06 -9.75
C ASP A 409 -47.41 12.15 -10.85
N ALA A 410 -47.43 11.72 -12.13
CA ALA A 410 -47.69 12.58 -13.29
C ALA A 410 -48.05 11.79 -14.56
N ASP A 411 -49.34 11.46 -14.72
CA ASP A 411 -49.93 11.10 -16.02
C ASP A 411 -50.41 12.40 -16.71
N PRO A 412 -50.32 12.54 -18.06
CA PRO A 412 -51.49 12.16 -18.85
C PRO A 412 -51.18 11.52 -20.22
N ALA A 413 -52.16 10.77 -20.73
CA ALA A 413 -52.09 10.09 -22.01
C ALA A 413 -52.21 11.00 -23.26
N GLY A 414 -51.48 10.61 -24.32
CA GLY A 414 -52.07 10.41 -25.65
C GLY A 414 -52.06 11.55 -26.69
N SER A 415 -51.21 11.41 -27.71
CA SER A 415 -51.63 11.58 -29.11
C SER A 415 -50.68 10.85 -30.08
N SER A 416 -51.23 10.33 -31.19
CA SER A 416 -50.46 9.69 -32.27
C SER A 416 -49.96 10.74 -33.28
N GLY A 417 -48.82 10.50 -33.94
CA GLY A 417 -48.33 11.41 -34.98
C GLY A 417 -47.05 10.99 -35.70
N GLU A 418 -47.21 10.24 -36.79
CA GLU A 418 -46.48 10.38 -38.06
C GLU A 418 -44.94 10.61 -38.06
N LYS A 419 -44.20 9.61 -38.56
CA LYS A 419 -42.91 9.81 -39.23
C LYS A 419 -42.95 9.16 -40.61
N SER A 420 -43.11 9.97 -41.65
CA SER A 420 -42.92 9.53 -43.04
C SER A 420 -41.75 10.26 -43.70
N GLU A 421 -40.94 9.46 -44.40
CA GLU A 421 -40.26 9.79 -45.65
C GLU A 421 -39.62 11.18 -45.85
N LYS A 422 -38.27 11.19 -45.89
CA LYS A 422 -37.57 11.74 -47.07
C LYS A 422 -36.16 11.18 -47.26
N LYS A 423 -35.90 10.65 -48.45
CA LYS A 423 -34.53 10.40 -48.96
C LYS A 423 -33.89 11.73 -49.38
N SER A 424 -32.57 11.78 -49.29
CA SER A 424 -31.76 12.54 -50.26
C SER A 424 -30.45 11.80 -50.49
N ASN A 425 -30.02 11.77 -51.75
CA ASN A 425 -28.68 11.31 -52.14
C ASN A 425 -27.69 12.50 -51.92
N GLU A 426 -26.40 12.46 -52.25
CA GLU A 426 -25.61 11.52 -53.05
C GLU A 426 -24.13 11.64 -52.67
N VAL A 427 -23.32 10.59 -52.86
CA VAL A 427 -21.86 10.70 -52.80
C VAL A 427 -21.24 10.09 -54.06
N THR A 428 -20.42 10.91 -54.71
CA THR A 428 -19.53 10.65 -55.85
C THR A 428 -19.28 9.16 -56.17
N GLY A 429 -19.87 8.69 -57.26
CA GLY A 429 -19.66 7.31 -57.72
C GLY A 429 -18.28 7.06 -58.35
N LYS A 430 -17.79 5.82 -58.20
CA LYS A 430 -16.88 5.20 -59.16
C LYS A 430 -17.17 3.70 -59.26
N SER A 431 -17.19 3.18 -60.48
CA SER A 431 -17.55 1.79 -60.79
C SER A 431 -16.36 0.84 -60.60
N LEU A 432 -16.58 -0.37 -60.09
CA LEU A 432 -16.51 -1.61 -60.91
C LEU A 432 -16.73 -2.92 -60.13
N SER A 433 -17.49 -3.82 -60.77
CA SER A 433 -17.29 -5.29 -60.81
C SER A 433 -17.33 -6.15 -59.53
N ASP A 434 -18.52 -6.65 -59.23
CA ASP A 434 -18.85 -8.08 -59.03
C ASP A 434 -17.92 -9.01 -58.21
N LYS A 435 -18.45 -9.47 -57.06
CA LYS A 435 -18.54 -10.92 -56.78
C LYS A 435 -19.63 -11.24 -55.74
N ARG A 436 -20.44 -12.27 -56.00
CA ARG A 436 -21.39 -12.86 -55.03
C ARG A 436 -20.71 -13.89 -54.13
N MET A 437 -21.15 -13.99 -52.88
CA MET A 437 -21.43 -15.27 -52.21
C MET A 437 -22.59 -15.10 -51.20
N TYR A 438 -23.13 -16.21 -50.72
CA TYR A 438 -24.35 -16.34 -49.91
C TYR A 438 -24.03 -17.14 -48.62
N VAL A 439 -25.07 -17.47 -47.83
CA VAL A 439 -25.07 -18.40 -46.66
C VAL A 439 -24.57 -17.77 -45.34
N ALA A 440 -25.09 -18.09 -44.15
CA ALA A 440 -26.47 -18.14 -43.61
C ALA A 440 -26.42 -18.71 -42.16
N GLU A 441 -27.28 -18.19 -41.29
CA GLU A 441 -27.73 -18.80 -40.01
C GLU A 441 -28.90 -19.80 -40.32
N PRO A 442 -29.37 -20.71 -39.43
CA PRO A 442 -29.51 -20.66 -37.95
C PRO A 442 -28.77 -21.84 -37.25
N ASP A 443 -29.07 -22.43 -36.06
CA ASP A 443 -30.23 -22.52 -35.15
C ASP A 443 -29.82 -22.67 -33.66
N GLU A 444 -30.77 -22.48 -32.73
CA GLU A 444 -30.67 -22.83 -31.30
C GLU A 444 -31.27 -24.22 -30.98
N PRO A 445 -30.75 -24.99 -30.01
CA PRO A 445 -31.32 -26.28 -29.60
C PRO A 445 -32.39 -26.16 -28.51
N GLN A 446 -33.62 -26.61 -28.80
CA GLN A 446 -34.62 -26.95 -27.78
C GLN A 446 -34.28 -28.29 -27.10
N TRP A 447 -34.75 -28.47 -25.86
CA TRP A 447 -34.69 -29.74 -25.13
C TRP A 447 -36.08 -30.08 -24.57
N ASP A 448 -36.66 -31.17 -25.05
CA ASP A 448 -37.93 -31.74 -24.54
C ASP A 448 -37.75 -33.21 -24.13
N GLU A 449 -38.72 -33.69 -23.36
CA GLU A 449 -38.68 -34.89 -22.51
C GLU A 449 -38.66 -36.24 -23.26
N PHE A 450 -38.01 -37.24 -22.64
CA PHE A 450 -38.49 -38.64 -22.60
C PHE A 450 -38.12 -39.25 -21.23
N GLY A 451 -38.96 -40.14 -20.68
CA GLY A 451 -38.87 -40.54 -19.26
C GLY A 451 -39.06 -42.04 -18.97
N GLU A 452 -39.22 -42.30 -17.66
CA GLU A 452 -39.51 -43.58 -16.98
C GLU A 452 -38.34 -44.62 -16.91
N ASN A 453 -37.82 -45.08 -15.74
CA ASN A 453 -38.39 -45.65 -14.47
C ASN A 453 -38.59 -47.20 -14.59
N PRO A 454 -38.60 -48.05 -13.51
CA PRO A 454 -38.32 -47.89 -12.06
C PRO A 454 -37.25 -48.85 -11.48
N GLY A 455 -37.02 -48.82 -10.15
CA GLY A 455 -36.35 -49.92 -9.43
C GLY A 455 -36.06 -49.70 -7.93
N THR A 456 -36.97 -50.08 -7.02
CA THR A 456 -36.76 -50.02 -5.56
C THR A 456 -37.29 -51.24 -4.80
N ALA A 457 -36.37 -52.13 -4.37
CA ALA A 457 -36.46 -53.12 -3.29
C ALA A 457 -35.07 -53.78 -3.18
N THR A 458 -34.54 -54.20 -2.03
CA THR A 458 -35.13 -54.40 -0.69
C THR A 458 -34.39 -53.62 0.39
#